data_AF-A0AAW4SX76-F1
#
_entry.id   AF-A0AAW4SX76-F1
#
_cell.length_a   1.000
_cell.length_b   1.000
_cell.length_c   1.000
_cell.angle_alpha   90.00
_cell.angle_beta   90.00
_cell.angle_gamma   90.00
#
_symmetry.space_group_name_H-M   'P 1'
#
loop_
_entity.id
_entity.type
_entity.pdbx_description
1 polymer ?
#
loop_
_entity_poly.entity_id
_entity_poly.type
_entity_poly.pdbx_seq_one_letter_code
_entity_poly.pdbx_strand_id
1 'polypeptide(L)'
;MAQKHNLTIQAVSIIGGILTAIFFLGFLALARILRSDISCLIVGSILILTTLTISRMVIRSFLDAMNITLYIAGCVLIGFGINASINILFTTLMGISILTFLLSRGFILPFLSVILFNISFFGEAAHVFSSFYPLQIAVVPILALFLFANIFETKLFECIGTENYFSKYKPFHFGLFISGIVSLGGLSINYMISETNSWLVSCILSVCIWIGILIMVQRIMQVMKVDHPVNQVGIYILCIVICLPTVFAPYLSGSLLLILICFYYGYKAECAASLLLFIYAVSKYYYDLNLSLLTKSITLFFIGIACITAWYFFTQKRTRHEKV
;
A
#
# COMPACT_ATOMS: atom_id res chain seq x y z
N MET A 1 30.31 -9.83 8.85
CA MET A 1 29.87 -10.66 7.71
C MET A 1 28.43 -10.30 7.38
N ALA A 2 28.20 -9.50 6.34
CA ALA A 2 26.86 -9.09 5.94
C ALA A 2 26.17 -10.30 5.28
N GLN A 3 25.24 -10.93 6.00
CA GLN A 3 24.37 -11.95 5.44
C GLN A 3 23.58 -11.27 4.32
N LYS A 4 23.90 -11.63 3.07
CA LYS A 4 23.19 -11.17 1.87
C LYS A 4 21.77 -11.73 1.97
N HIS A 5 20.88 -10.95 2.58
CA HIS A 5 19.48 -11.28 2.75
C HIS A 5 18.87 -11.35 1.35
N ASN A 6 18.80 -12.55 0.76
CA ASN A 6 18.19 -12.72 -0.54
C ASN A 6 16.69 -12.48 -0.36
N LEU A 7 16.23 -11.32 -0.83
CA LEU A 7 14.83 -10.90 -0.86
C LEU A 7 13.92 -11.99 -1.48
N THR A 8 14.46 -12.75 -2.44
CA THR A 8 13.81 -13.92 -3.06
C THR A 8 13.51 -15.03 -2.05
N ILE A 9 14.43 -15.33 -1.13
CA ILE A 9 14.23 -16.39 -0.12
C ILE A 9 13.15 -15.95 0.88
N GLN A 10 13.09 -14.66 1.24
CA GLN A 10 12.01 -14.12 2.07
C GLN A 10 10.66 -14.19 1.36
N ALA A 11 10.61 -13.79 0.09
CA ALA A 11 9.36 -13.85 -0.68
C ALA A 11 8.83 -15.29 -0.78
N VAL A 12 9.71 -16.26 -1.07
CA VAL A 12 9.34 -17.69 -1.07
C VAL A 12 8.88 -18.16 0.31
N SER A 13 9.55 -17.73 1.38
CA SER A 13 9.15 -18.05 2.75
C SER A 13 7.78 -17.48 3.11
N ILE A 14 7.45 -16.27 2.64
CA ILE A 14 6.14 -15.64 2.86
C ILE A 14 5.06 -16.44 2.12
N ILE A 15 5.27 -16.77 0.85
CA ILE A 15 4.32 -17.55 0.05
C ILE A 15 4.12 -18.95 0.66
N GLY A 16 5.22 -19.64 1.00
CA GLY A 16 5.17 -20.95 1.64
C GLY A 16 4.49 -20.90 3.01
N GLY A 17 4.73 -19.84 3.78
CA GLY A 17 4.07 -19.60 5.07
C GLY A 17 2.56 -19.37 4.92
N ILE A 18 2.12 -18.56 3.96
CA ILE A 18 0.70 -18.35 3.69
C ILE A 18 0.03 -19.65 3.24
N LEU A 19 0.64 -20.38 2.31
CA LEU A 19 0.11 -21.65 1.79
C LEU A 19 -0.03 -22.69 2.91
N THR A 20 0.99 -22.82 3.75
CA THR A 20 0.97 -23.73 4.90
C THR A 20 -0.07 -23.30 5.93
N ALA A 21 -0.30 -22.00 6.14
CA ALA A 21 -1.35 -21.50 7.02
C ALA A 21 -2.74 -21.91 6.53
N ILE A 22 -2.99 -21.84 5.22
CA ILE A 22 -4.26 -22.27 4.61
C ILE A 22 -4.49 -23.76 4.83
N PHE A 23 -3.49 -24.60 4.56
CA PHE A 23 -3.59 -26.05 4.80
C PHE A 23 -3.77 -26.38 6.28
N PHE A 24 -3.08 -25.68 7.18
CA PHE A 24 -3.19 -25.87 8.62
C PHE A 24 -4.58 -25.49 9.13
N LEU A 25 -5.12 -24.35 8.68
CA LEU A 25 -6.50 -23.94 8.99
C LEU A 25 -7.52 -24.94 8.42
N GLY A 26 -7.32 -25.43 7.20
CA GLY A 26 -8.14 -26.48 6.59
C GLY A 26 -8.13 -27.78 7.40
N PHE A 27 -6.97 -28.19 7.91
CA PHE A 27 -6.85 -29.34 8.80
C PHE A 27 -7.62 -29.12 10.12
N LEU A 28 -7.48 -27.95 10.76
CA LEU A 28 -8.24 -27.62 11.98
C LEU A 28 -9.76 -27.60 11.75
N ALA A 29 -10.20 -27.17 10.57
CA ALA A 29 -11.60 -27.22 10.15
C ALA A 29 -12.10 -28.67 10.06
N LEU A 30 -11.33 -29.54 9.39
CA LEU A 30 -11.64 -30.97 9.27
C LEU A 30 -11.64 -31.69 10.62
N ALA A 31 -10.74 -31.30 11.52
CA ALA A 31 -10.67 -31.82 12.89
C ALA A 31 -11.85 -31.36 13.79
N ARG A 32 -12.79 -30.56 13.25
CA ARG A 32 -13.96 -29.98 13.96
C ARG A 32 -13.61 -29.11 15.16
N ILE A 33 -12.34 -28.72 15.31
CA ILE A 33 -11.89 -27.80 16.36
C ILE A 33 -12.49 -26.41 16.12
N LEU A 34 -12.72 -26.01 14.86
CA LEU A 34 -13.34 -24.71 14.52
C LEU A 34 -14.83 -24.58 14.91
N ARG A 35 -15.44 -25.62 15.49
CA ARG A 35 -16.89 -25.61 15.81
C ARG A 35 -17.22 -24.89 17.12
N SER A 36 -16.25 -24.71 18.01
CA SER A 36 -16.45 -24.04 19.29
C SER A 36 -15.68 -22.72 19.33
N ASP A 37 -16.40 -21.61 19.53
CA ASP A 37 -15.84 -20.26 19.61
C ASP A 37 -14.72 -20.17 20.66
N ILE A 38 -14.94 -20.81 21.82
CA ILE A 38 -13.99 -20.86 22.94
C ILE A 38 -12.70 -21.58 22.53
N SER A 39 -12.81 -22.70 21.80
CA SER A 39 -11.63 -23.44 21.34
C SER A 39 -10.84 -22.67 20.29
N CYS A 40 -11.50 -21.91 19.42
CA CYS A 40 -10.85 -21.00 18.47
C CYS A 40 -10.06 -19.90 19.19
N LEU A 41 -10.62 -19.31 20.25
CA LEU A 41 -9.93 -18.29 21.05
C LEU A 41 -8.71 -18.85 21.79
N ILE A 42 -8.85 -20.02 22.43
CA ILE A 42 -7.76 -20.64 23.18
C ILE A 42 -6.62 -21.02 22.23
N VAL A 43 -6.93 -21.74 21.15
CA VAL A 43 -5.90 -22.16 20.19
C VAL A 43 -5.28 -20.93 19.51
N GLY A 44 -6.09 -19.94 19.10
CA GLY A 44 -5.61 -18.71 18.49
C GLY A 44 -4.65 -17.93 19.39
N SER A 45 -5.00 -17.74 20.67
CA SER A 45 -4.14 -17.04 21.63
C SER A 45 -2.83 -17.77 21.90
N ILE A 46 -2.86 -19.11 22.03
CA ILE A 46 -1.65 -19.94 22.19
C ILE A 46 -0.74 -19.79 20.97
N LEU A 47 -1.28 -19.81 19.76
CA LEU A 47 -0.50 -19.66 18.53
C LEU A 47 0.18 -18.29 18.45
N ILE A 48 -0.52 -17.20 18.80
CA ILE A 48 0.08 -15.86 18.84
C ILE A 48 1.15 -15.77 19.91
N LEU A 49 0.92 -16.29 21.11
CA LEU A 49 1.93 -16.30 22.18
C LEU A 49 3.19 -17.06 21.75
N THR A 50 2.99 -18.20 21.08
CA THR A 50 4.06 -19.03 20.52
C THR A 50 4.84 -18.27 19.45
N THR A 51 4.17 -17.54 18.55
CA THR A 51 4.87 -16.72 17.54
C THR A 51 5.73 -15.63 18.18
N LEU A 52 5.22 -14.96 19.21
CA LEU A 52 5.93 -13.89 19.89
C LEU A 52 7.16 -14.42 20.64
N THR A 53 7.06 -15.57 21.29
CA THR A 53 8.18 -16.21 21.98
C THR A 53 9.26 -16.70 21.01
N ILE A 54 8.88 -17.39 19.92
CA ILE A 54 9.83 -17.83 18.88
C ILE A 54 10.52 -16.62 18.24
N SER A 55 9.79 -15.54 17.97
CA SER A 55 10.34 -14.32 17.37
C SER A 55 11.43 -13.65 18.21
N ARG A 56 11.47 -13.93 19.54
CA ARG A 56 12.50 -13.42 20.44
C ARG A 56 13.71 -14.33 20.57
N MET A 57 13.52 -15.65 20.43
CA MET A 57 14.56 -16.62 20.78
C MET A 57 15.49 -16.99 19.62
N VAL A 58 15.02 -17.03 18.36
CA VAL A 58 15.83 -17.56 17.25
C VAL A 58 15.64 -16.78 15.94
N ILE A 59 16.73 -16.23 15.41
CA ILE A 59 16.77 -15.51 14.13
C ILE A 59 17.29 -16.48 13.05
N ARG A 60 16.47 -17.45 12.64
CA ARG A 60 16.78 -18.36 11.52
C ARG A 60 15.70 -18.27 10.46
N SER A 61 16.10 -18.16 9.20
CA SER A 61 15.19 -18.04 8.04
C SER A 61 14.17 -19.18 7.91
N PHE A 62 14.50 -20.38 8.40
CA PHE A 62 13.56 -21.50 8.42
C PHE A 62 12.40 -21.29 9.41
N LEU A 63 12.66 -20.64 10.55
CA LEU A 63 11.63 -20.34 11.54
C LEU A 63 10.74 -19.16 11.13
N ASP A 64 11.14 -18.38 10.13
CA ASP A 64 10.32 -17.29 9.61
C ASP A 64 9.04 -17.82 8.94
N ALA A 65 9.13 -18.88 8.15
CA ALA A 65 7.95 -19.51 7.54
C ALA A 65 6.97 -20.04 8.60
N MET A 66 7.49 -20.70 9.64
CA MET A 66 6.70 -21.19 10.78
C MET A 66 6.06 -20.03 11.54
N ASN A 67 6.79 -18.95 11.82
CA ASN A 67 6.23 -17.77 12.49
C ASN A 67 5.10 -17.12 11.68
N ILE A 68 5.26 -17.03 10.35
CA ILE A 68 4.19 -16.55 9.46
C ILE A 68 2.95 -17.43 9.57
N THR A 69 3.12 -18.76 9.51
CA THR A 69 1.98 -19.69 9.58
C THR A 69 1.19 -19.57 10.86
N LEU A 70 1.91 -19.58 11.99
CA LEU A 70 1.30 -19.56 13.31
C LEU A 70 0.64 -18.20 13.57
N TYR A 71 1.23 -17.10 13.06
CA TYR A 71 0.66 -15.77 13.20
C TYR A 71 -0.62 -15.62 12.38
N ILE A 72 -0.59 -15.96 11.09
CA ILE A 72 -1.78 -15.88 10.22
C ILE A 72 -2.90 -16.78 10.77
N ALA A 73 -2.58 -18.02 11.09
CA ALA A 73 -3.56 -18.96 11.65
C ALA A 73 -4.10 -18.46 13.00
N GLY A 74 -3.24 -17.94 13.88
CA GLY A 74 -3.63 -17.37 15.17
C GLY A 74 -4.59 -16.19 15.02
N CYS A 75 -4.29 -15.24 14.13
CA CYS A 75 -5.17 -14.11 13.84
C CYS A 75 -6.53 -14.54 13.28
N VAL A 76 -6.54 -15.50 12.34
CA VAL A 76 -7.79 -16.02 11.76
C VAL A 76 -8.64 -16.74 12.81
N LEU A 77 -8.02 -17.55 13.67
CA LEU A 77 -8.71 -18.27 14.75
C LEU A 77 -9.31 -17.33 15.80
N ILE A 78 -8.59 -16.27 16.18
CA ILE A 78 -9.15 -15.24 17.07
C ILE A 78 -10.33 -14.53 16.38
N GLY A 79 -10.21 -14.24 15.08
CA GLY A 79 -11.33 -13.70 14.29
C GLY A 79 -12.57 -14.59 14.36
N PHE A 80 -12.43 -15.90 14.14
CA PHE A 80 -13.55 -16.85 14.27
C PHE A 80 -14.10 -16.93 15.69
N GLY A 81 -13.26 -16.83 16.72
CA GLY A 81 -13.68 -16.91 18.11
C GLY A 81 -14.45 -15.69 18.64
N ILE A 82 -14.24 -14.50 18.06
CA ILE A 82 -14.88 -13.23 18.48
C ILE A 82 -16.10 -12.88 17.59
N ASN A 83 -16.71 -13.87 16.93
CA ASN A 83 -17.78 -13.66 15.96
C ASN A 83 -19.08 -13.04 16.53
N ALA A 84 -19.15 -12.75 17.83
CA ALA A 84 -20.30 -12.12 18.49
C ALA A 84 -20.46 -10.62 18.15
N SER A 85 -19.38 -9.89 17.85
CA SER A 85 -19.49 -8.51 17.34
C SER A 85 -18.28 -8.10 16.50
N ILE A 86 -18.56 -7.53 15.34
CA ILE A 86 -17.56 -7.12 14.34
C ILE A 86 -16.60 -6.05 14.91
N ASN A 87 -17.10 -5.15 15.78
CA ASN A 87 -16.27 -4.14 16.44
C ASN A 87 -15.26 -4.74 17.42
N ILE A 88 -15.66 -5.72 18.22
CA ILE A 88 -14.70 -6.34 19.15
C ILE A 88 -13.65 -7.11 18.35
N LEU A 89 -14.03 -7.70 17.21
CA LEU A 89 -13.10 -8.38 16.32
C LEU A 89 -12.04 -7.44 15.75
N PHE A 90 -12.41 -6.32 15.13
CA PHE A 90 -11.41 -5.45 14.51
C PHE A 90 -10.58 -4.66 15.54
N THR A 91 -11.17 -4.18 16.63
CA THR A 91 -10.40 -3.57 17.74
C THR A 91 -9.39 -4.54 18.38
N THR A 92 -9.75 -5.82 18.57
CA THR A 92 -8.82 -6.81 19.13
C THR A 92 -7.69 -7.16 18.16
N LEU A 93 -7.97 -7.32 16.86
CA LEU A 93 -6.93 -7.50 15.84
C LEU A 93 -6.00 -6.28 15.71
N MET A 94 -6.54 -5.07 15.90
CA MET A 94 -5.75 -3.83 15.96
C MET A 94 -4.82 -3.82 17.19
N GLY A 95 -5.32 -4.25 18.36
CA GLY A 95 -4.49 -4.41 19.56
C GLY A 95 -3.38 -5.45 19.39
N ILE A 96 -3.69 -6.60 18.80
CA ILE A 96 -2.74 -7.68 18.51
C ILE A 96 -1.66 -7.20 17.54
N SER A 97 -2.02 -6.48 16.48
CA SER A 97 -1.07 -5.95 15.50
C SER A 97 -0.12 -4.91 16.10
N ILE A 98 -0.60 -4.01 16.96
CA ILE A 98 0.26 -3.07 17.69
C ILE A 98 1.21 -3.83 18.62
N LEU A 99 0.69 -4.78 19.40
CA LEU A 99 1.49 -5.56 20.34
C LEU A 99 2.59 -6.34 19.62
N THR A 100 2.26 -6.96 18.48
CA THR A 100 3.20 -7.77 17.70
C THR A 100 4.24 -6.89 16.98
N PHE A 101 3.87 -5.70 16.52
CA PHE A 101 4.82 -4.72 15.99
C PHE A 101 5.84 -4.28 17.05
N LEU A 102 5.39 -3.99 18.28
CA LEU A 102 6.27 -3.53 19.36
C LEU A 102 7.23 -4.61 19.84
N LEU A 103 6.74 -5.85 19.97
CA LEU A 103 7.47 -6.97 20.56
C LEU A 103 8.37 -7.74 19.59
N SER A 104 8.17 -7.59 18.29
CA SER A 104 8.93 -8.32 17.27
C SER A 104 10.30 -7.68 16.99
N ARG A 105 11.29 -8.53 16.70
CA ARG A 105 12.68 -8.13 16.35
C ARG A 105 13.08 -8.49 14.92
N GLY A 106 12.34 -9.37 14.24
CA GLY A 106 12.60 -9.75 12.84
C GLY A 106 11.93 -8.80 11.83
N PHE A 107 12.20 -8.97 10.53
CA PHE A 107 11.59 -8.14 9.47
C PHE A 107 10.14 -8.53 9.15
N ILE A 108 9.85 -9.83 9.08
CA ILE A 108 8.60 -10.35 8.50
C ILE A 108 7.40 -10.15 9.43
N LEU A 109 7.57 -10.33 10.73
CA LEU A 109 6.47 -10.20 11.70
C LEU A 109 5.96 -8.75 11.84
N PRO A 110 6.80 -7.71 11.97
CA PRO A 110 6.33 -6.33 11.93
C PRO A 110 5.75 -5.93 10.56
N PHE A 111 6.25 -6.48 9.46
CA PHE A 111 5.65 -6.25 8.14
C PHE A 111 4.20 -6.78 8.10
N LEU A 112 3.99 -8.02 8.56
CA LEU A 112 2.68 -8.65 8.59
C LEU A 112 1.73 -7.98 9.60
N SER A 113 2.24 -7.50 10.73
CA SER A 113 1.45 -6.78 11.71
C SER A 113 0.98 -5.41 11.17
N VAL A 114 1.80 -4.71 10.38
CA VAL A 114 1.39 -3.47 9.70
C VAL A 114 0.29 -3.74 8.69
N ILE A 115 0.39 -4.81 7.90
CA ILE A 115 -0.69 -5.20 6.98
C ILE A 115 -1.97 -5.53 7.76
N LEU A 116 -1.87 -6.33 8.82
CA LEU A 116 -3.02 -6.69 9.65
C LEU A 116 -3.67 -5.45 10.27
N PHE A 117 -2.87 -4.54 10.81
CA PHE A 117 -3.34 -3.27 11.38
C PHE A 117 -4.13 -2.47 10.35
N ASN A 118 -3.63 -2.33 9.12
CA ASN A 118 -4.32 -1.61 8.05
C ASN A 118 -5.65 -2.29 7.67
N ILE A 119 -5.69 -3.63 7.60
CA ILE A 119 -6.92 -4.38 7.32
C ILE A 119 -7.93 -4.23 8.47
N SER A 120 -7.49 -4.28 9.71
CA SER A 120 -8.36 -4.11 10.88
C SER A 120 -8.89 -2.68 10.98
N PHE A 121 -8.03 -1.69 10.75
CA PHE A 121 -8.42 -0.28 10.68
C PHE A 121 -9.45 -0.04 9.58
N PHE A 122 -9.24 -0.67 8.42
CA PHE A 122 -10.21 -0.67 7.32
C PHE A 122 -11.56 -1.25 7.74
N GLY A 123 -11.55 -2.40 8.41
CA GLY A 123 -12.75 -3.08 8.90
C GLY A 123 -13.54 -2.24 9.91
N GLU A 124 -12.85 -1.63 10.88
CA GLU A 124 -13.47 -0.69 11.83
C GLU A 124 -14.06 0.51 11.12
N ALA A 125 -13.29 1.17 10.24
CA ALA A 125 -13.79 2.31 9.48
C ALA A 125 -15.04 1.92 8.68
N ALA A 126 -15.03 0.75 8.04
CA ALA A 126 -16.17 0.27 7.27
C ALA A 126 -17.43 0.07 8.13
N HIS A 127 -17.27 -0.43 9.34
CA HIS A 127 -18.38 -0.64 10.25
C HIS A 127 -18.89 0.68 10.84
N VAL A 128 -18.00 1.57 11.29
CA VAL A 128 -18.36 2.87 11.90
C VAL A 128 -19.15 3.75 10.93
N PHE A 129 -18.76 3.75 9.64
CA PHE A 129 -19.46 4.56 8.66
C PHE A 129 -20.78 3.94 8.19
N SER A 130 -21.10 2.69 8.57
CA SER A 130 -22.35 1.91 8.40
C SER A 130 -23.03 1.87 7.03
N SER A 131 -22.68 2.76 6.10
CA SER A 131 -23.11 2.77 4.71
C SER A 131 -22.26 3.77 3.93
N PHE A 132 -21.77 3.31 2.77
CA PHE A 132 -21.41 4.06 1.56
C PHE A 132 -19.95 4.33 1.15
N TYR A 133 -18.94 4.49 2.02
CA TYR A 133 -17.56 4.83 1.51
C TYR A 133 -16.37 4.22 2.27
N PRO A 134 -16.44 2.97 2.74
CA PRO A 134 -15.41 2.40 3.62
C PRO A 134 -14.01 2.45 2.99
N LEU A 135 -13.94 2.15 1.69
CA LEU A 135 -12.68 2.05 0.97
C LEU A 135 -12.07 3.41 0.65
N GLN A 136 -12.91 4.39 0.29
CA GLN A 136 -12.48 5.75 -0.02
C GLN A 136 -11.99 6.50 1.22
N ILE A 137 -12.67 6.34 2.36
CA ILE A 137 -12.28 7.00 3.61
C ILE A 137 -11.00 6.38 4.18
N ALA A 138 -10.85 5.06 4.11
CA ALA A 138 -9.69 4.36 4.68
C ALA A 138 -8.40 4.53 3.86
N VAL A 139 -8.48 4.78 2.55
CA VAL A 139 -7.30 5.04 1.70
C VAL A 139 -6.59 6.34 2.08
N VAL A 140 -7.33 7.36 2.54
CA VAL A 140 -6.76 8.66 2.95
C VAL A 140 -5.73 8.53 4.07
N PRO A 141 -6.05 7.95 5.25
CA PRO A 141 -5.08 7.81 6.34
C PRO A 141 -3.93 6.88 5.96
N ILE A 142 -4.13 5.86 5.13
CA ILE A 142 -3.04 4.97 4.67
C ILE A 142 -2.04 5.76 3.82
N LEU A 143 -2.51 6.49 2.81
CA LEU A 143 -1.65 7.32 1.97
C LEU A 143 -1.04 8.49 2.74
N ALA A 144 -1.79 9.11 3.66
CA ALA A 144 -1.28 10.19 4.50
C ALA A 144 -0.19 9.70 5.46
N LEU A 145 -0.37 8.53 6.07
CA LEU A 145 0.63 7.93 6.96
C LEU A 145 1.86 7.47 6.17
N PHE A 146 1.68 6.97 4.95
CA PHE A 146 2.79 6.66 4.03
C PHE A 146 3.55 7.92 3.60
N LEU A 147 2.85 9.00 3.23
CA LEU A 147 3.45 10.30 2.94
C LEU A 147 4.22 10.83 4.15
N PHE A 148 3.61 10.79 5.34
CA PHE A 148 4.24 11.26 6.58
C PHE A 148 5.50 10.45 6.91
N ALA A 149 5.44 9.12 6.80
CA ALA A 149 6.59 8.24 7.03
C ALA A 149 7.77 8.56 6.10
N ASN A 150 7.49 8.95 4.85
CA ASN A 150 8.48 9.36 3.86
C ASN A 150 8.96 10.81 4.04
N ILE A 151 8.08 11.71 4.48
CA ILE A 151 8.44 13.10 4.78
C ILE A 151 9.43 13.16 5.94
N PHE A 152 9.16 12.39 6.99
CA PHE A 152 9.95 12.39 8.22
C PHE A 152 11.07 11.35 8.25
N GLU A 153 11.38 10.66 7.15
CA GLU A 153 12.40 9.61 7.12
C GLU A 153 13.74 10.05 7.76
N THR A 154 14.22 11.25 7.44
CA THR A 154 15.48 11.79 7.99
C THR A 154 15.40 12.07 9.50
N LYS A 155 14.27 12.57 10.00
CA LYS A 155 14.05 12.83 11.44
C LYS A 155 13.78 11.54 12.22
N LEU A 156 13.11 10.57 11.60
CA LEU A 156 12.88 9.25 12.16
C LEU A 156 14.19 8.46 12.23
N PHE A 157 15.08 8.62 11.25
CA PHE A 157 16.42 8.02 11.26
C PHE A 157 17.26 8.50 12.44
N GLU A 158 17.25 9.80 12.73
CA GLU A 158 17.94 10.38 13.90
C GLU A 158 17.35 9.88 15.24
N CYS A 159 16.03 9.72 15.32
CA CYS A 159 15.34 9.32 16.57
C CYS A 159 15.44 7.81 16.86
N ILE A 160 15.46 6.95 15.83
CA ILE A 160 15.29 5.50 15.98
C ILE A 160 16.61 4.74 16.14
N GLY A 161 17.75 5.33 15.75
CA GLY A 161 19.05 4.65 15.77
C GLY A 161 19.18 3.53 14.73
N THR A 162 20.41 3.18 14.37
CA THR A 162 20.73 2.32 13.22
C THR A 162 20.26 0.87 13.34
N GLU A 163 20.18 0.32 14.57
CA GLU A 163 19.74 -1.07 14.80
C GLU A 163 18.23 -1.28 14.65
N ASN A 164 17.41 -0.30 15.07
CA ASN A 164 15.96 -0.37 14.94
C ASN A 164 15.45 0.05 13.54
N TYR A 165 16.28 0.74 12.75
CA TYR A 165 15.91 1.16 11.39
C TYR A 165 15.69 -0.02 10.45
N PHE A 166 16.62 -0.99 10.42
CA PHE A 166 16.49 -2.16 9.55
C PHE A 166 15.42 -3.14 10.02
N SER A 167 15.22 -3.26 11.33
CA SER A 167 14.29 -4.23 11.92
C SER A 167 12.85 -3.73 11.99
N LYS A 168 12.60 -2.43 12.17
CA LYS A 168 11.25 -1.88 12.37
C LYS A 168 10.82 -0.90 11.28
N TYR A 169 11.67 0.05 10.88
CA TYR A 169 11.28 1.08 9.92
C TYR A 169 11.11 0.52 8.50
N LYS A 170 12.06 -0.28 8.00
CA LYS A 170 11.93 -0.90 6.66
C LYS A 170 10.66 -1.74 6.50
N PRO A 171 10.34 -2.71 7.39
CA PRO A 171 9.11 -3.47 7.25
C PRO A 171 7.85 -2.63 7.44
N PHE A 172 7.91 -1.57 8.24
CA PHE A 172 6.83 -0.58 8.34
C PHE A 172 6.59 0.16 7.02
N HIS A 173 7.66 0.66 6.38
CA HIS A 173 7.58 1.32 5.07
C HIS A 173 7.02 0.39 3.99
N PHE A 174 7.59 -0.81 3.85
CA PHE A 174 7.11 -1.80 2.88
C PHE A 174 5.66 -2.23 3.14
N GLY A 175 5.27 -2.40 4.41
CA GLY A 175 3.91 -2.75 4.80
C GLY A 175 2.89 -1.70 4.37
N LEU A 176 3.22 -0.41 4.56
CA LEU A 176 2.40 0.72 4.13
C LEU A 176 2.35 0.88 2.60
N PHE A 177 3.46 0.61 1.91
CA PHE A 177 3.49 0.65 0.46
C PHE A 177 2.57 -0.42 -0.15
N ILE A 178 2.66 -1.66 0.33
CA ILE A 178 1.80 -2.75 -0.13
C ILE A 178 0.33 -2.51 0.22
N SER A 179 0.03 -2.01 1.43
CA SER A 179 -1.35 -1.65 1.78
C SER A 179 -1.87 -0.50 0.91
N GLY A 180 -1.03 0.48 0.57
CA GLY A 180 -1.32 1.55 -0.38
C GLY A 180 -1.68 1.02 -1.77
N ILE A 181 -0.87 0.12 -2.34
CA ILE A 181 -1.15 -0.54 -3.63
C ILE A 181 -2.49 -1.28 -3.60
N VAL A 182 -2.71 -2.12 -2.59
CA VAL A 182 -3.93 -2.94 -2.48
C VAL A 182 -5.16 -2.05 -2.31
N SER A 183 -5.06 -0.99 -1.51
CA SER A 183 -6.16 -0.05 -1.28
C SER A 183 -6.52 0.74 -2.54
N LEU A 184 -5.53 1.21 -3.32
CA LEU A 184 -5.74 1.87 -4.60
C LEU A 184 -6.29 0.92 -5.67
N GLY A 185 -5.85 -0.34 -5.68
CA GLY A 185 -6.44 -1.39 -6.51
C GLY A 185 -7.87 -1.72 -6.11
N GLY A 186 -8.20 -1.70 -4.82
CA GLY A 186 -9.58 -1.84 -4.34
C GLY A 186 -10.48 -0.71 -4.84
N LEU A 187 -9.96 0.53 -4.88
CA LEU A 187 -10.65 1.71 -5.43
C LEU A 187 -10.86 1.68 -6.94
N SER A 188 -10.32 0.71 -7.67
CA SER A 188 -10.58 0.59 -9.11
C SER A 188 -11.71 -0.40 -9.42
N ILE A 189 -12.19 -1.16 -8.43
CA ILE A 189 -13.26 -2.14 -8.62
C ILE A 189 -14.61 -1.45 -8.39
N ASN A 190 -15.34 -1.17 -9.47
CA ASN A 190 -16.62 -0.44 -9.44
C ASN A 190 -17.66 -1.02 -8.46
N TYR A 191 -17.68 -2.34 -8.24
CA TYR A 191 -18.59 -2.98 -7.28
C TYR A 191 -18.32 -2.57 -5.83
N MET A 192 -17.06 -2.23 -5.49
CA MET A 192 -16.68 -1.74 -4.16
C MET A 192 -16.99 -0.24 -3.95
N ILE A 193 -17.48 0.46 -4.97
CA ILE A 193 -17.68 1.93 -5.02
C ILE A 193 -19.12 2.30 -5.36
N SER A 194 -19.91 1.34 -5.83
CA SER A 194 -21.23 1.56 -6.41
C SER A 194 -22.29 1.79 -5.35
N GLU A 195 -22.42 3.02 -4.87
CA GLU A 195 -23.70 3.56 -4.37
C GLU A 195 -23.70 5.11 -4.30
N THR A 196 -24.87 5.67 -3.98
CA THR A 196 -25.54 6.83 -4.59
C THR A 196 -24.99 8.25 -4.34
N ASN A 197 -23.78 8.45 -3.81
CA ASN A 197 -23.09 9.76 -3.77
C ASN A 197 -21.56 9.64 -4.02
N SER A 198 -21.14 8.62 -4.79
CA SER A 198 -19.74 8.33 -5.12
C SER A 198 -18.98 9.49 -5.75
N TRP A 199 -19.66 10.42 -6.42
CA TRP A 199 -19.01 11.54 -7.10
C TRP A 199 -18.34 12.53 -6.14
N LEU A 200 -19.07 13.03 -5.13
CA LEU A 200 -18.54 14.01 -4.18
C LEU A 200 -17.41 13.42 -3.33
N VAL A 201 -17.55 12.17 -2.89
CA VAL A 201 -16.53 11.52 -2.07
C VAL A 201 -15.26 11.22 -2.88
N SER A 202 -15.42 10.81 -4.15
CA SER A 202 -14.28 10.64 -5.06
C SER A 202 -13.57 11.97 -5.35
N CYS A 203 -14.32 13.07 -5.50
CA CYS A 203 -13.76 14.42 -5.65
C CYS A 203 -12.98 14.84 -4.41
N ILE A 204 -13.55 14.70 -3.21
CA ILE A 204 -12.89 15.04 -1.95
C ILE A 204 -11.60 14.22 -1.78
N LEU A 205 -11.68 12.91 -2.04
CA LEU A 205 -10.53 12.01 -1.99
C LEU A 205 -9.44 12.42 -2.98
N SER A 206 -9.80 12.74 -4.22
CA SER A 206 -8.85 13.20 -5.23
C SER A 206 -8.18 14.51 -4.81
N VAL A 207 -8.92 15.46 -4.26
CA VAL A 207 -8.36 16.73 -3.76
C VAL A 207 -7.40 16.48 -2.59
N CYS A 208 -7.73 15.59 -1.66
CA CYS A 208 -6.81 15.18 -0.58
C CYS A 208 -5.50 14.61 -1.13
N ILE A 209 -5.58 13.77 -2.17
CA ILE A 209 -4.40 13.19 -2.81
C ILE A 209 -3.59 14.26 -3.55
N TRP A 210 -4.25 15.23 -4.20
CA TRP A 210 -3.57 16.33 -4.88
C TRP A 210 -2.74 17.18 -3.93
N ILE A 211 -3.23 17.42 -2.71
CA ILE A 211 -2.44 18.10 -1.66
C ILE A 211 -1.14 17.31 -1.41
N GLY A 212 -1.23 15.98 -1.31
CA GLY A 212 -0.05 15.12 -1.18
C GLY A 212 0.90 15.20 -2.39
N ILE A 213 0.37 15.27 -3.61
CA ILE A 213 1.17 15.43 -4.84
C ILE A 213 1.92 16.77 -4.78
N LEU A 214 1.23 17.86 -4.44
CA LEU A 214 1.83 19.20 -4.36
C LEU A 214 2.95 19.26 -3.31
N ILE A 215 2.77 18.63 -2.14
CA ILE A 215 3.81 18.51 -1.12
C ILE A 215 5.04 17.77 -1.66
N MET A 216 4.84 16.66 -2.38
CA MET A 216 5.95 15.91 -2.96
C MET A 216 6.66 16.68 -4.08
N VAL A 217 5.92 17.37 -4.93
CA VAL A 217 6.48 18.25 -5.98
C VAL A 217 7.33 19.35 -5.37
N GLN A 218 6.85 20.00 -4.30
CA GLN A 218 7.64 21.01 -3.57
C GLN A 218 8.99 20.45 -3.11
N ARG A 219 8.99 19.24 -2.57
CA ARG A 219 10.21 18.59 -2.06
C ARG A 219 11.16 18.19 -3.18
N ILE A 220 10.63 17.66 -4.28
CA ILE A 220 11.44 17.32 -5.46
C ILE A 220 12.08 18.59 -6.05
N MET A 221 11.36 19.72 -6.12
CA MET A 221 11.93 20.98 -6.58
C MET A 221 13.06 21.51 -5.68
N GLN A 222 12.95 21.33 -4.36
CA GLN A 222 14.02 21.67 -3.41
C GLN A 222 15.27 20.81 -3.65
N VAL A 223 15.10 19.51 -3.90
CA VAL A 223 16.24 18.61 -4.23
C VAL A 223 16.86 18.96 -5.58
N MET A 224 16.04 19.32 -6.56
CA MET A 224 16.48 19.69 -7.92
C MET A 224 17.04 21.13 -8.02
N LYS A 225 17.08 21.90 -6.91
CA LYS A 225 17.56 23.29 -6.86
C LYS A 225 16.96 24.19 -7.94
N VAL A 226 15.63 24.15 -8.09
CA VAL A 226 14.92 25.00 -9.03
C VAL A 226 14.72 26.38 -8.40
N ASP A 227 15.63 27.32 -8.64
CA ASP A 227 15.64 28.63 -7.96
C ASP A 227 14.74 29.69 -8.64
N HIS A 228 14.41 29.51 -9.91
CA HIS A 228 13.67 30.52 -10.67
C HIS A 228 12.16 30.49 -10.38
N PRO A 229 11.53 31.59 -9.91
CA PRO A 229 10.14 31.59 -9.45
C PRO A 229 9.14 31.27 -10.57
N VAL A 230 9.43 31.72 -11.80
CA VAL A 230 8.59 31.40 -12.97
C VAL A 230 8.55 29.90 -13.27
N ASN A 231 9.67 29.19 -13.07
CA ASN A 231 9.73 27.76 -13.32
C ASN A 231 9.01 26.98 -12.21
N GLN A 232 9.11 27.42 -10.95
CA GLN A 232 8.36 26.83 -9.84
C GLN A 232 6.84 26.95 -10.06
N VAL A 233 6.37 28.15 -10.42
CA VAL A 233 4.95 28.39 -10.73
C VAL A 233 4.52 27.58 -11.95
N GLY A 234 5.36 27.51 -13.00
CA GLY A 234 5.10 26.70 -14.18
C GLY A 234 4.93 25.20 -13.87
N ILE A 235 5.77 24.64 -12.99
CA ILE A 235 5.67 23.24 -12.54
C ILE A 235 4.36 23.02 -11.76
N TYR A 236 3.98 23.92 -10.86
CA TYR A 236 2.72 23.79 -10.13
C TYR A 236 1.49 23.86 -11.04
N ILE A 237 1.47 24.80 -11.99
CA ILE A 237 0.39 24.91 -12.98
C ILE A 237 0.31 23.62 -13.78
N LEU A 238 1.44 23.09 -14.26
CA LEU A 238 1.48 21.83 -15.00
C LEU A 238 0.95 20.66 -14.17
N CYS A 239 1.33 20.55 -12.90
CA CYS A 239 0.83 19.51 -12.00
C CYS A 239 -0.68 19.60 -11.80
N ILE A 240 -1.23 20.80 -11.59
CA ILE A 240 -2.68 21.00 -11.46
C ILE A 240 -3.39 20.61 -12.76
N VAL A 241 -2.86 21.01 -13.92
CA VAL A 241 -3.43 20.65 -15.23
C VAL A 241 -3.43 19.14 -15.45
N ILE A 242 -2.35 18.44 -15.09
CA ILE A 242 -2.26 16.96 -15.18
C ILE A 242 -3.22 16.29 -14.20
N CYS A 243 -3.43 16.89 -13.01
CA CYS A 243 -4.33 16.35 -12.00
C CYS A 243 -5.80 16.61 -12.33
N LEU A 244 -6.15 17.64 -13.09
CA LEU A 244 -7.54 18.04 -13.35
C LEU A 244 -8.42 16.94 -14.00
N PRO A 245 -7.93 16.15 -14.98
CA PRO A 245 -8.67 14.98 -15.49
C PRO A 245 -8.91 13.87 -14.46
N THR A 246 -8.13 13.85 -13.37
CA THR A 246 -8.14 12.78 -12.35
C THR A 246 -9.15 13.01 -11.22
N VAL A 247 -9.89 14.14 -11.23
CA VAL A 247 -10.92 14.47 -10.20
C VAL A 247 -11.89 13.32 -9.96
N PHE A 248 -12.30 12.65 -11.05
CA PHE A 248 -13.30 11.59 -11.04
C PHE A 248 -12.70 10.20 -10.79
N ALA A 249 -11.37 10.08 -10.73
CA ALA A 249 -10.66 8.81 -10.63
C ALA A 249 -9.53 8.91 -9.58
N PRO A 250 -9.87 8.82 -8.28
CA PRO A 250 -8.90 8.98 -7.19
C PRO A 250 -7.79 7.91 -7.20
N TYR A 251 -8.05 6.72 -7.78
CA TYR A 251 -7.03 5.69 -7.95
C TYR A 251 -5.91 6.12 -8.94
N LEU A 252 -6.21 6.97 -9.92
CA LEU A 252 -5.25 7.48 -10.89
C LEU A 252 -4.34 8.53 -10.22
N SER A 253 -4.92 9.51 -9.52
CA SER A 253 -4.13 10.48 -8.74
C SER A 253 -3.30 9.80 -7.64
N GLY A 254 -3.86 8.78 -6.96
CA GLY A 254 -3.14 8.02 -5.93
C GLY A 254 -1.94 7.25 -6.50
N SER A 255 -2.06 6.69 -7.69
CA SER A 255 -0.95 6.03 -8.37
C SER A 255 0.18 6.99 -8.77
N LEU A 256 -0.15 8.20 -9.24
CA LEU A 256 0.82 9.26 -9.51
C LEU A 256 1.56 9.69 -8.24
N LEU A 257 0.85 9.82 -7.12
CA LEU A 257 1.43 10.12 -5.82
C LEU A 257 2.45 9.05 -5.39
N LEU A 258 2.11 7.76 -5.53
CA LEU A 258 3.06 6.69 -5.25
C LEU A 258 4.29 6.74 -6.16
N ILE A 259 4.15 7.06 -7.45
CA ILE A 259 5.29 7.23 -8.36
C ILE A 259 6.21 8.34 -7.87
N LEU A 260 5.66 9.50 -7.50
CA LEU A 260 6.46 10.63 -7.00
C LEU A 260 7.23 10.28 -5.73
N ILE A 261 6.60 9.58 -4.79
CA ILE A 261 7.25 9.12 -3.56
C ILE A 261 8.38 8.13 -3.88
N CYS A 262 8.11 7.14 -4.73
CA CYS A 262 9.11 6.16 -5.14
C CYS A 262 10.30 6.81 -5.86
N PHE A 263 10.04 7.83 -6.67
CA PHE A 263 11.09 8.58 -7.38
C PHE A 263 11.97 9.38 -6.42
N TYR A 264 11.37 10.00 -5.40
CA TYR A 264 12.12 10.72 -4.36
C TYR A 264 13.03 9.80 -3.56
N TYR A 265 12.53 8.63 -3.16
CA TYR A 265 13.27 7.67 -2.34
C TYR A 265 14.32 6.88 -3.16
N GLY A 266 14.01 6.47 -4.40
CA GLY A 266 14.95 5.78 -5.31
C GLY A 266 14.96 4.24 -5.26
N TYR A 267 13.99 3.57 -4.62
CA TYR A 267 13.86 2.11 -4.62
C TYR A 267 13.31 1.64 -5.97
N LYS A 268 14.16 0.94 -6.74
CA LYS A 268 13.81 0.47 -8.09
C LYS A 268 12.59 -0.48 -8.13
N ALA A 269 12.47 -1.37 -7.15
CA ALA A 269 11.39 -2.36 -7.10
C ALA A 269 10.03 -1.71 -6.80
N GLU A 270 9.98 -0.82 -5.81
CA GLU A 270 8.76 -0.07 -5.47
C GLU A 270 8.36 0.88 -6.60
N CYS A 271 9.32 1.55 -7.24
CA CYS A 271 9.06 2.37 -8.42
C CYS A 271 8.45 1.54 -9.57
N ALA A 272 8.96 0.34 -9.83
CA ALA A 272 8.40 -0.55 -10.85
C ALA A 272 6.97 -0.99 -10.50
N ALA A 273 6.71 -1.35 -9.24
CA ALA A 273 5.37 -1.72 -8.77
C ALA A 273 4.37 -0.56 -8.88
N SER A 274 4.80 0.66 -8.53
CA SER A 274 3.99 1.88 -8.65
C SER A 274 3.69 2.21 -10.11
N LEU A 275 4.66 2.08 -11.01
CA LEU A 275 4.47 2.24 -12.45
C LEU A 275 3.49 1.21 -13.03
N LEU A 276 3.58 -0.06 -12.60
CA LEU A 276 2.63 -1.10 -13.01
C LEU A 276 1.21 -0.76 -12.54
N LEU A 277 1.05 -0.27 -11.31
CA LEU A 277 -0.24 0.18 -10.80
C LEU A 277 -0.78 1.37 -11.58
N PHE A 278 0.06 2.33 -11.96
CA PHE A 278 -0.33 3.45 -12.83
C PHE A 278 -0.81 2.99 -14.20
N ILE A 279 -0.09 2.06 -14.86
CA ILE A 279 -0.51 1.48 -16.14
C ILE A 279 -1.86 0.79 -16.01
N TYR A 280 -2.05 0.02 -14.93
CA TYR A 280 -3.32 -0.62 -14.61
C TYR A 280 -4.45 0.40 -14.39
N ALA A 281 -4.20 1.45 -13.60
CA ALA A 281 -5.15 2.53 -13.32
C ALA A 281 -5.58 3.25 -14.60
N VAL A 282 -4.63 3.62 -15.47
CA VAL A 282 -4.94 4.26 -16.76
C VAL A 282 -5.76 3.33 -17.65
N SER A 283 -5.39 2.04 -17.71
CA SER A 283 -6.13 1.04 -18.49
C SER A 283 -7.56 0.89 -17.98
N LYS A 284 -7.74 0.80 -16.66
CA LYS A 284 -9.05 0.66 -16.02
C LYS A 284 -9.92 1.90 -16.25
N TYR A 285 -9.36 3.09 -16.07
CA TYR A 285 -10.04 4.36 -16.37
C TYR A 285 -10.52 4.43 -17.82
N TYR A 286 -9.70 4.00 -18.77
CA TYR A 286 -10.07 3.94 -20.18
C TYR A 286 -11.25 3.00 -20.44
N TYR A 287 -11.30 1.84 -19.79
CA TYR A 287 -12.41 0.90 -19.93
C TYR A 287 -13.69 1.40 -19.24
N ASP A 288 -13.56 2.10 -18.11
CA ASP A 288 -14.70 2.65 -17.35
C ASP A 288 -15.36 3.88 -18.01
N LEU A 289 -14.70 4.52 -18.98
CA LEU A 289 -15.34 5.59 -19.76
C LEU A 289 -16.57 5.03 -20.51
N ASN A 290 -17.74 5.66 -20.32
CA ASN A 290 -18.99 5.37 -21.03
C ASN A 290 -18.97 5.91 -22.48
N LEU A 291 -17.94 5.55 -23.24
CA LEU A 291 -17.77 5.90 -24.65
C LEU A 291 -17.89 4.66 -25.53
N SER A 292 -18.34 4.83 -26.77
CA SER A 292 -18.32 3.74 -27.74
C SER A 292 -16.88 3.25 -27.99
N LEU A 293 -16.71 1.95 -28.24
CA LEU A 293 -15.41 1.36 -28.59
C LEU A 293 -14.75 2.09 -29.77
N LEU A 294 -15.55 2.54 -30.74
CA LEU A 294 -15.08 3.32 -31.88
C LEU A 294 -14.45 4.64 -31.42
N THR A 295 -15.17 5.43 -30.62
CA THR A 295 -14.66 6.71 -30.08
C THR A 295 -13.40 6.50 -29.26
N LYS A 296 -13.36 5.45 -28.44
CA LYS A 296 -12.19 5.06 -27.63
C LYS A 296 -10.97 4.72 -28.50
N SER A 297 -11.15 4.06 -29.64
CA SER A 297 -10.05 3.75 -30.56
C SER A 297 -9.51 4.99 -31.28
N ILE A 298 -10.41 5.87 -31.71
CA ILE A 298 -10.06 7.11 -32.41
C ILE A 298 -9.29 8.05 -31.49
N THR A 299 -9.71 8.21 -30.23
CA THR A 299 -8.99 9.06 -29.26
C THR A 299 -7.59 8.53 -28.98
N LEU A 300 -7.43 7.21 -28.83
CA LEU A 300 -6.13 6.59 -28.56
C LEU A 300 -5.19 6.68 -29.78
N PHE A 301 -5.74 6.60 -30.99
CA PHE A 301 -5.00 6.86 -32.23
C PHE A 301 -4.45 8.30 -32.28
N PHE A 302 -5.28 9.31 -31.99
CA PHE A 302 -4.84 10.70 -31.97
C PHE A 302 -3.84 11.01 -30.85
N ILE A 303 -4.03 10.44 -29.65
CA ILE A 303 -3.07 10.55 -28.55
C ILE A 303 -1.75 9.88 -28.93
N GLY A 304 -1.79 8.73 -29.62
CA GLY A 304 -0.60 8.06 -30.14
C GLY A 304 0.18 8.93 -31.12
N ILE A 305 -0.51 9.57 -32.08
CA ILE A 305 0.11 10.54 -33.00
C ILE A 305 0.70 11.72 -32.24
N ALA A 306 -0.03 12.28 -31.26
CA ALA A 306 0.46 13.36 -30.41
C ALA A 306 1.72 12.96 -29.61
N CYS A 307 1.78 11.74 -29.08
CA CYS A 307 2.95 11.22 -28.38
C CYS A 307 4.14 11.02 -29.31
N ILE A 308 3.93 10.49 -30.52
CA ILE A 308 4.99 10.28 -31.52
C ILE A 308 5.54 11.63 -31.99
N THR A 309 4.67 12.61 -32.27
CA THR A 309 5.08 13.96 -32.67
C THR A 309 5.82 14.69 -31.54
N ALA A 310 5.35 14.58 -30.30
CA ALA A 310 6.06 15.10 -29.13
C ALA A 310 7.43 14.43 -28.96
N TRP A 311 7.50 13.10 -29.04
CA TRP A 311 8.75 12.35 -28.97
C TRP A 311 9.73 12.83 -30.03
N TYR A 312 9.29 12.89 -31.30
CA TYR A 312 10.09 13.38 -32.42
C TYR A 312 10.66 14.78 -32.16
N PHE A 313 9.82 15.71 -31.68
CA PHE A 313 10.22 17.07 -31.35
C PHE A 313 11.24 17.14 -30.19
N PHE A 314 11.05 16.34 -29.14
CA PHE A 314 11.98 16.27 -28.01
C PHE A 314 13.32 15.64 -28.42
N THR A 315 13.33 14.58 -29.24
CA THR A 315 14.57 13.99 -29.78
C THR A 315 15.32 14.96 -30.69
N GLN A 316 14.61 15.78 -31.46
CA GLN A 316 15.23 16.78 -32.33
C GLN A 316 15.88 17.94 -31.55
N LYS A 317 15.36 18.28 -30.36
CA LYS A 317 16.01 19.26 -29.47
C LYS A 317 17.20 18.69 -28.70
N ARG A 318 17.16 17.40 -28.34
CA ARG A 318 18.25 16.75 -27.59
C ARG A 318 19.56 16.71 -28.40
N THR A 319 19.48 16.44 -29.70
CA THR A 319 20.62 16.46 -30.63
C THR A 319 21.20 17.85 -30.91
N ARG A 320 20.52 18.93 -30.50
CA ARG A 320 21.02 20.32 -30.64
C ARG A 320 21.84 20.80 -29.44
N HIS A 321 21.70 20.17 -28.29
CA HIS A 321 22.35 20.56 -27.03
C HIS A 321 23.47 19.62 -26.58
N GLU A 322 23.60 18.44 -27.18
CA GLU A 322 24.86 17.67 -27.19
C GLU A 322 25.73 18.16 -28.34
N LYS A 323 26.55 19.18 -28.10
CA LYS A 323 27.76 19.35 -28.91
C LYS A 323 28.79 18.35 -28.39
N VAL A 324 29.25 17.49 -29.30
CA VAL A 324 30.37 16.55 -29.13
C VAL A 324 31.59 17.26 -28.57
#